data_AF-A0A7V1SDU4-F1
#
_entry.id   AF-A0A7V1SDU4-F1
#
_cell.length_a   1.000
_cell.length_b   1.000
_cell.length_c   1.000
_cell.angle_alpha   90.00
_cell.angle_beta   90.00
_cell.angle_gamma   90.00
#
_symmetry.space_group_name_H-M   'P 1'
#
loop_
_entity.id
_entity.type
_entity.pdbx_description
1 polymer ?
#
loop_
_entity_poly.entity_id
_entity_poly.type
_entity_poly.pdbx_seq_one_letter_code
_entity_poly.pdbx_strand_id
1 'polypeptide(L)'
;MKNLSFLLLSMLTCILLLFTSALSQSKQMFQKEQKENPIKSSPAYAEVLLRKVELESTLEDLSVSYTDKYPKIQQIRYEIEKLNQELNRLLATNPNNASKLTIALGKLIVRKVQLEVDLWFLLQDYTEEADIVKRTRKKLSIFENAIKEIMQ
;
A
#
# COMPACT_ATOMS: atom_id res chain seq x y z
N MET A 1 -68.44 -20.68 1.32
CA MET A 1 -67.66 -19.82 2.25
C MET A 1 -66.42 -20.49 2.85
N LYS A 2 -66.37 -21.81 3.08
CA LYS A 2 -65.19 -22.49 3.68
C LYS A 2 -63.90 -22.41 2.83
N ASN A 3 -64.01 -22.38 1.51
CA ASN A 3 -62.85 -22.39 0.60
C ASN A 3 -62.15 -21.02 0.48
N LEU A 4 -62.83 -19.91 0.79
CA LEU A 4 -62.25 -18.56 0.73
C LEU A 4 -61.36 -18.26 1.94
N SER A 5 -61.73 -18.81 3.11
CA SER A 5 -60.94 -18.74 4.34
C SER A 5 -59.62 -19.51 4.21
N PHE A 6 -59.65 -20.68 3.55
CA PHE A 6 -58.45 -21.51 3.34
C PHE A 6 -57.44 -20.85 2.37
N LEU A 7 -57.93 -20.15 1.35
CA LEU A 7 -57.10 -19.39 0.41
C LEU A 7 -56.42 -18.18 1.07
N LEU A 8 -57.14 -17.46 1.93
CA LEU A 8 -56.59 -16.32 2.68
C LEU A 8 -55.53 -16.76 3.70
N LEU A 9 -55.74 -17.90 4.37
CA LEU A 9 -54.77 -18.45 5.32
C LEU A 9 -53.49 -18.93 4.62
N SER A 10 -53.62 -19.56 3.45
CA SER A 10 -52.49 -19.99 2.61
C SER A 10 -51.65 -18.80 2.10
N MET A 11 -52.31 -17.72 1.66
CA MET A 11 -51.61 -16.50 1.20
C MET A 11 -50.87 -15.80 2.34
N LEU A 12 -51.44 -15.75 3.55
CA LEU A 12 -50.79 -15.16 4.72
C LEU A 12 -49.54 -15.95 5.15
N THR A 13 -49.57 -17.28 5.06
CA THR A 13 -48.40 -18.12 5.36
C THR A 13 -47.28 -17.97 4.34
N CYS A 14 -47.60 -17.76 3.06
CA CYS A 14 -46.57 -17.49 2.04
C CYS A 14 -45.89 -16.15 2.23
N ILE A 15 -46.61 -15.11 2.67
CA ILE A 15 -46.03 -13.79 2.92
C ILE A 15 -45.09 -13.83 4.14
N LEU A 16 -45.46 -14.53 5.22
CA LEU A 16 -44.59 -14.67 6.40
C LEU A 16 -43.27 -15.43 6.11
N LEU A 17 -43.28 -16.38 5.17
CA LEU A 17 -42.08 -17.14 4.79
C LEU A 17 -41.11 -16.36 3.89
N LEU A 18 -41.56 -15.30 3.22
CA LEU A 18 -40.71 -14.44 2.38
C LEU A 18 -39.94 -13.38 3.18
N PHE A 19 -40.43 -12.99 4.37
CA PHE A 19 -39.76 -11.99 5.21
C PHE A 19 -38.57 -12.56 6.01
N THR A 20 -38.56 -13.86 6.32
CA THR A 20 -37.49 -14.47 7.14
C THR A 20 -36.20 -14.72 6.35
N SER A 21 -36.28 -14.86 5.02
CA SER A 21 -35.11 -15.05 4.16
C SER A 21 -34.35 -13.76 3.87
N ALA A 22 -35.03 -12.61 3.83
CA ALA A 22 -34.41 -11.31 3.59
C ALA A 22 -33.53 -10.84 4.76
N LEU A 23 -33.90 -11.16 6.01
CA LEU A 23 -33.13 -10.73 7.18
C LEU A 23 -31.85 -11.56 7.38
N SER A 24 -31.85 -12.83 6.95
CA SER A 24 -30.71 -13.76 7.08
C SER A 24 -29.57 -13.45 6.11
N GLN A 25 -29.87 -12.91 4.92
CA GLN A 25 -28.85 -12.50 3.94
C GLN A 25 -28.02 -11.29 4.40
N SER A 26 -28.61 -10.34 5.16
CA SER A 26 -27.85 -9.18 5.67
C SER A 26 -26.75 -9.58 6.66
N LYS A 27 -26.97 -10.66 7.44
CA LYS A 27 -26.03 -11.12 8.46
C LYS A 27 -24.85 -11.92 7.88
N GLN A 28 -25.05 -12.55 6.72
CA GLN A 28 -24.01 -13.33 6.03
C GLN A 28 -23.09 -12.49 5.14
N MET A 29 -23.53 -11.31 4.68
CA MET A 29 -22.65 -10.38 3.94
C MET A 29 -21.49 -9.86 4.81
N PHE A 30 -21.65 -9.79 6.14
CA PHE A 30 -20.63 -9.31 7.06
C PHE A 30 -19.55 -10.36 7.44
N GLN A 31 -19.71 -11.62 7.03
CA GLN A 31 -18.82 -12.72 7.46
C GLN A 31 -17.94 -13.29 6.34
N LYS A 32 -18.05 -12.75 5.12
CA LYS A 32 -17.21 -13.13 3.99
C LYS A 32 -16.21 -12.04 3.60
N GLU A 33 -15.79 -11.21 4.56
CA GLU A 33 -14.48 -10.59 4.47
C GLU A 33 -13.46 -11.72 4.67
N GLN A 34 -12.87 -12.20 3.57
CA GLN A 34 -11.52 -12.75 3.65
C GLN A 34 -10.73 -11.79 4.55
N LYS A 35 -10.00 -12.31 5.55
CA LYS A 35 -9.07 -11.53 6.38
C LYS A 35 -8.01 -10.90 5.48
N GLU A 36 -8.39 -9.85 4.78
CA GLU A 36 -7.52 -9.06 3.95
C GLU A 36 -6.61 -8.34 4.94
N ASN A 37 -5.30 -8.49 4.75
CA ASN A 37 -4.35 -7.86 5.63
C ASN A 37 -4.53 -6.33 5.46
N PRO A 38 -5.01 -5.60 6.50
CA PRO A 38 -5.40 -4.19 6.36
C PRO A 38 -4.20 -3.30 6.01
N ILE A 39 -2.99 -3.80 6.20
CA ILE A 39 -1.76 -3.13 5.79
C ILE A 39 -1.52 -3.32 4.29
N LYS A 40 -1.72 -4.52 3.73
CA LYS A 40 -1.55 -4.78 2.29
C LYS A 40 -2.58 -4.05 1.43
N SER A 41 -3.79 -3.88 1.95
CA SER A 41 -4.85 -3.09 1.31
C SER A 41 -4.76 -1.59 1.61
N SER A 42 -3.75 -1.15 2.36
CA SER A 42 -3.60 0.26 2.71
C SER A 42 -3.14 1.11 1.52
N PRO A 43 -3.59 2.38 1.44
CA PRO A 43 -3.12 3.32 0.42
C PRO A 43 -1.61 3.57 0.44
N ALA A 44 -0.96 3.61 1.61
CA ALA A 44 0.50 3.78 1.68
C ALA A 44 1.25 2.60 1.05
N TYR A 45 0.81 1.37 1.32
CA TYR A 45 1.41 0.17 0.74
C TYR A 45 1.24 0.15 -0.78
N ALA A 46 0.06 0.49 -1.29
CA ALA A 46 -0.22 0.56 -2.72
C ALA A 46 0.67 1.57 -3.44
N GLU A 47 0.90 2.75 -2.86
CA GLU A 47 1.76 3.79 -3.44
C GLU A 47 3.23 3.34 -3.54
N VAL A 48 3.77 2.73 -2.47
CA VAL A 48 5.15 2.23 -2.47
C VAL A 48 5.30 1.05 -3.44
N LEU A 49 4.32 0.16 -3.50
CA LEU A 49 4.29 -0.95 -4.44
C LEU A 49 4.22 -0.46 -5.90
N LEU A 50 3.38 0.55 -6.18
CA LEU A 50 3.28 1.15 -7.50
C LEU A 50 4.64 1.64 -7.98
N ARG A 51 5.34 2.42 -7.15
CA ARG A 51 6.67 2.92 -7.49
C ARG A 51 7.67 1.80 -7.77
N LYS A 52 7.62 0.73 -6.97
CA LYS A 52 8.47 -0.45 -7.19
C LYS A 52 8.20 -1.08 -8.55
N VAL A 53 6.94 -1.29 -8.90
CA VAL A 53 6.55 -1.92 -10.18
C VAL A 53 6.95 -1.03 -11.38
N GLU A 54 6.81 0.29 -11.27
CA GLU A 54 7.29 1.22 -12.30
C GLU A 54 8.80 1.06 -12.57
N LEU A 55 9.58 0.90 -11.49
CA LEU A 55 11.02 0.70 -11.56
C LEU A 55 11.39 -0.68 -12.10
N GLU A 56 10.68 -1.72 -11.71
CA GLU A 56 10.85 -3.07 -12.25
C GLU A 56 10.56 -3.10 -13.76
N SER A 57 9.50 -2.43 -14.21
CA SER A 57 9.21 -2.26 -15.64
C SER A 57 10.33 -1.51 -16.36
N THR A 58 10.81 -0.40 -15.79
CA THR A 58 11.91 0.37 -16.37
C THR A 58 13.21 -0.43 -16.43
N LEU A 59 13.46 -1.27 -15.43
CA LEU A 59 14.63 -2.13 -15.37
C LEU A 59 14.60 -3.20 -16.48
N GLU A 60 13.43 -3.79 -16.73
CA GLU A 60 13.25 -4.77 -17.81
C GLU A 60 13.54 -4.14 -19.17
N ASP A 61 12.98 -2.95 -19.44
CA ASP A 61 13.22 -2.20 -20.67
C ASP A 61 14.72 -1.90 -20.89
N LEU A 62 15.41 -1.47 -19.82
CA LEU A 62 16.85 -1.16 -19.88
C LEU A 62 17.70 -2.42 -20.08
N SER A 63 17.29 -3.56 -19.52
CA SER A 63 18.05 -4.81 -19.59
C SER A 63 18.13 -5.40 -20.99
N VAL A 64 17.26 -4.97 -21.91
CA VAL A 64 17.34 -5.30 -23.34
C VAL A 64 18.56 -4.66 -24.01
N SER A 65 18.90 -3.43 -23.62
CA SER A 65 19.88 -2.60 -24.32
C SER A 65 21.19 -2.41 -23.55
N TYR A 66 21.17 -2.64 -22.24
CA TYR A 66 22.28 -2.33 -21.35
C TYR A 66 22.60 -3.51 -20.44
N THR A 67 23.87 -3.59 -20.04
CA THR A 67 24.32 -4.58 -19.05
C THR A 67 24.15 -4.07 -17.63
N ASP A 68 24.23 -4.97 -16.65
CA ASP A 68 24.13 -4.64 -15.22
C ASP A 68 25.13 -3.60 -14.71
N LYS A 69 26.21 -3.34 -15.46
CA LYS A 69 27.19 -2.31 -15.12
C LYS A 69 26.72 -0.90 -15.46
N TYR A 70 25.66 -0.74 -16.24
CA TYR A 70 25.14 0.57 -16.60
C TYR A 70 24.68 1.34 -15.34
N PRO A 71 25.16 2.57 -15.08
CA PRO A 71 24.87 3.27 -13.82
C PRO A 71 23.39 3.38 -13.48
N LYS A 72 22.52 3.55 -14.49
CA LYS A 72 21.08 3.65 -14.27
C LYS A 72 20.46 2.33 -13.77
N ILE A 73 20.95 1.19 -14.25
CA ILE A 73 20.51 -0.13 -13.78
C ILE A 73 20.89 -0.31 -12.30
N GLN A 74 22.11 0.07 -11.92
CA GLN A 74 22.55 0.00 -10.53
C GLN A 74 21.71 0.90 -9.61
N GLN A 75 21.43 2.13 -10.07
CA GLN A 75 20.57 3.07 -9.34
C GLN A 75 19.15 2.52 -9.14
N ILE A 76 18.52 1.97 -10.20
CA ILE A 76 17.16 1.40 -10.13
C ILE A 76 17.12 0.20 -9.19
N ARG A 77 18.10 -0.70 -9.26
CA ARG A 77 18.19 -1.86 -8.36
C ARG A 77 18.31 -1.43 -6.90
N TYR A 78 19.10 -0.40 -6.62
CA TYR A 78 19.23 0.15 -5.27
C TYR A 78 17.92 0.80 -4.79
N GLU A 79 17.21 1.54 -5.64
CA GLU A 79 15.89 2.11 -5.30
C GLU A 79 14.86 1.00 -5.00
N ILE A 80 14.81 -0.06 -5.82
CA ILE A 80 13.94 -1.23 -5.59
C ILE A 80 14.26 -1.91 -4.25
N GLU A 81 15.54 -2.08 -3.91
CA GLU A 81 15.95 -2.65 -2.61
C GLU A 81 15.40 -1.82 -1.45
N LYS A 82 15.52 -0.49 -1.51
CA LYS A 82 15.01 0.43 -0.49
C LYS A 82 13.49 0.41 -0.41
N LEU A 83 12.78 0.37 -1.54
CA LEU A 83 11.32 0.24 -1.54
C LEU A 83 10.87 -1.09 -0.91
N ASN A 84 11.57 -2.20 -1.17
CA ASN A 84 11.28 -3.48 -0.52
C ASN A 84 11.48 -3.41 1.00
N GLN A 85 12.52 -2.72 1.47
CA GLN A 85 12.73 -2.48 2.91
C GLN A 85 11.55 -1.71 3.52
N GLU A 86 11.04 -0.68 2.84
CA GLU A 86 9.90 0.10 3.29
C GLU A 86 8.58 -0.67 3.24
N LEU A 87 8.34 -1.47 2.21
CA LEU A 87 7.17 -2.36 2.14
C LEU A 87 7.17 -3.34 3.32
N ASN A 88 8.34 -3.91 3.66
CA ASN A 88 8.47 -4.80 4.81
C ASN A 88 8.23 -4.06 6.14
N ARG A 89 8.69 -2.80 6.27
CA ARG A 89 8.41 -1.95 7.45
C ARG A 89 6.93 -1.64 7.59
N LEU A 90 6.26 -1.32 6.49
CA LEU A 90 4.80 -1.13 6.46
C LEU A 90 4.11 -2.41 6.94
N LEU A 91 4.44 -3.57 6.37
CA LEU A 91 3.87 -4.88 6.76
C LEU A 91 4.09 -5.24 8.23
N ALA A 92 5.16 -4.75 8.85
CA ALA A 92 5.44 -4.94 10.28
C ALA A 92 4.66 -3.97 11.20
N THR A 93 3.92 -3.01 10.63
CA THR A 93 3.10 -2.07 11.41
C THR A 93 1.92 -2.80 12.05
N ASN A 94 1.58 -2.41 13.28
CA ASN A 94 0.41 -2.93 13.98
C ASN A 94 -0.86 -2.71 13.12
N PRO A 95 -1.65 -3.75 12.81
CA PRO A 95 -2.91 -3.62 12.06
C PRO A 95 -3.88 -2.56 12.60
N ASN A 96 -3.85 -2.29 13.91
CA ASN A 96 -4.68 -1.26 14.55
C ASN A 96 -4.32 0.16 14.09
N ASN A 97 -3.11 0.36 13.55
CA ASN A 97 -2.63 1.63 13.02
C ASN A 97 -2.81 1.74 11.49
N ALA A 98 -3.52 0.81 10.84
CA ALA A 98 -3.72 0.81 9.40
C ALA A 98 -4.37 2.11 8.86
N SER A 99 -5.17 2.80 9.68
CA SER A 99 -5.77 4.09 9.32
C SER A 99 -4.74 5.20 9.10
N LYS A 100 -3.54 5.11 9.70
CA LYS A 100 -2.42 6.04 9.49
C LYS A 100 -1.72 5.81 8.15
N LEU A 101 -1.91 4.66 7.53
CA LEU A 101 -1.26 4.24 6.28
C LEU A 101 -1.93 4.86 5.05
N THR A 102 -1.95 6.19 5.02
CA THR A 102 -2.57 7.00 3.97
C THR A 102 -1.70 7.09 2.70
N ILE A 103 -2.31 7.52 1.59
CA ILE A 103 -1.58 7.76 0.34
C ILE A 103 -0.49 8.82 0.52
N ALA A 104 -0.72 9.83 1.36
CA ALA A 104 0.27 10.86 1.67
C ALA A 104 1.51 10.28 2.36
N LEU A 105 1.31 9.33 3.30
CA LEU A 105 2.42 8.60 3.91
C LEU A 105 3.20 7.79 2.86
N GLY A 106 2.49 7.09 1.96
CA GLY A 106 3.13 6.37 0.85
C GLY A 106 4.02 7.27 0.00
N LYS A 107 3.52 8.46 -0.36
CA LYS A 107 4.28 9.46 -1.14
C LYS A 107 5.50 9.99 -0.39
N LEU A 108 5.38 10.23 0.92
CA LEU A 108 6.51 10.62 1.75
C LEU A 108 7.59 9.53 1.78
N ILE A 109 7.20 8.27 1.93
CA ILE A 109 8.11 7.12 1.91
C ILE A 109 8.82 7.02 0.57
N VAL A 110 8.09 7.08 -0.55
CA VAL A 110 8.68 7.06 -1.90
C VAL A 110 9.69 8.19 -2.06
N ARG A 111 9.34 9.42 -1.64
CA ARG A 111 10.24 10.55 -1.78
C ARG A 111 11.46 10.46 -0.86
N LYS A 112 11.29 9.91 0.34
CA LYS A 112 12.40 9.58 1.26
C LYS A 112 13.37 8.60 0.58
N VAL A 113 12.85 7.51 0.00
CA VAL A 113 13.68 6.51 -0.69
C VAL A 113 14.45 7.12 -1.86
N GLN A 114 13.82 7.98 -2.68
CA GLN A 114 14.52 8.67 -3.76
C GLN A 114 15.68 9.53 -3.24
N LEU A 115 15.51 10.22 -2.10
CA LEU A 115 16.59 10.99 -1.47
C LEU A 115 17.70 10.10 -0.89
N GLU A 116 17.37 8.89 -0.39
CA GLU A 116 18.37 7.90 0.03
C GLU A 116 19.21 7.42 -1.15
N VAL A 117 18.58 7.20 -2.30
CA VAL A 117 19.25 6.80 -3.55
C VAL A 117 20.15 7.95 -4.06
N ASP A 118 19.64 9.18 -4.08
CA ASP A 118 20.42 10.35 -4.46
C ASP A 118 21.64 10.52 -3.55
N LEU A 119 21.47 10.35 -2.23
CA LEU A 119 22.55 10.43 -1.26
C LEU A 119 23.58 9.32 -1.46
N TRP A 120 23.14 8.08 -1.67
CA TRP A 120 24.01 6.94 -1.94
C TRP A 120 24.88 7.17 -3.18
N PHE A 121 24.30 7.72 -4.25
CA PHE A 121 25.02 8.01 -5.47
C PHE A 121 26.02 9.16 -5.28
N LEU A 122 25.62 10.25 -4.61
CA LEU A 122 26.52 11.36 -4.29
C LEU A 122 27.73 10.90 -3.46
N LEU A 123 27.55 9.95 -2.54
CA LEU A 123 28.65 9.42 -1.73
C LEU A 123 29.64 8.55 -2.50
N GLN A 124 29.35 8.17 -3.75
CA GLN A 124 30.33 7.51 -4.62
C GLN A 124 31.39 8.49 -5.14
N ASP A 125 30.99 9.74 -5.39
CA ASP A 125 31.83 10.75 -6.05
C ASP A 125 32.29 11.88 -5.11
N TYR A 126 31.59 12.07 -3.98
CA TYR A 126 31.80 13.16 -3.05
C TYR A 126 31.99 12.66 -1.62
N THR A 127 32.76 13.41 -0.84
CA THR A 127 32.90 13.17 0.60
C THR A 127 31.66 13.67 1.36
N GLU A 128 31.52 13.22 2.60
CA GLU A 128 30.44 13.66 3.49
C GLU A 128 30.41 15.17 3.76
N GLU A 129 31.54 15.84 3.57
CA GLU A 129 31.71 17.26 3.83
C GLU A 129 31.21 18.14 2.68
N ALA A 130 30.97 17.57 1.49
CA ALA A 130 30.49 18.31 0.33
C ALA A 130 29.10 18.92 0.59
N ASP A 131 28.91 20.18 0.18
CA ASP A 131 27.65 20.90 0.39
C ASP A 131 26.44 20.18 -0.21
N ILE A 132 26.62 19.53 -1.36
CA ILE A 132 25.54 18.78 -2.00
C ILE A 132 25.12 17.56 -1.16
N VAL A 133 26.07 16.85 -0.56
CA VAL A 133 25.81 15.71 0.34
C VAL A 133 25.09 16.18 1.60
N LYS A 134 25.59 17.25 2.24
CA LYS A 134 24.95 17.86 3.42
C LYS A 134 23.52 18.31 3.14
N ARG A 135 23.29 18.97 2.00
CA ARG A 135 21.95 19.43 1.59
C ARG A 135 21.00 18.26 1.36
N THR A 136 21.43 17.21 0.67
CA THR A 136 20.59 16.02 0.43
C THR A 136 20.27 15.30 1.74
N ARG A 137 21.25 15.14 2.63
CA ARG A 137 21.06 14.56 3.97
C ARG A 137 20.06 15.36 4.80
N LYS A 138 20.12 16.70 4.75
CA LYS A 138 19.13 17.56 5.43
C LYS A 138 17.73 17.44 4.83
N LYS A 139 17.61 17.28 3.52
CA LYS A 139 16.31 17.00 2.89
C LYS A 139 15.76 15.65 3.34
N LEU A 140 16.60 14.61 3.35
CA LEU A 140 16.23 13.27 3.80
C LEU A 140 15.65 13.30 5.22
N SER A 141 16.32 13.97 6.16
CA SER A 141 15.85 14.04 7.55
C SER A 141 14.51 14.76 7.73
N ILE A 142 14.17 15.72 6.86
CA ILE A 142 12.84 16.36 6.86
C ILE A 142 11.75 15.33 6.55
N PHE A 143 11.95 14.47 5.55
CA PHE A 143 11.00 13.42 5.21
C PHE A 143 10.92 12.34 6.28
N GLU A 144 12.06 11.93 6.85
CA GLU A 144 12.10 10.97 7.96
C GLU A 144 11.31 11.47 9.17
N ASN A 145 11.47 12.76 9.53
CA ASN A 145 10.73 13.36 10.64
C ASN A 145 9.22 13.39 10.37
N ALA A 146 8.80 13.76 9.16
CA ALA A 146 7.38 13.78 8.80
C ALA A 146 6.75 12.37 8.82
N ILE A 147 7.48 11.36 8.32
CA ILE A 147 7.04 9.94 8.40
C ILE A 147 6.91 9.51 9.86
N LYS A 148 7.90 9.85 10.69
CA LYS A 148 7.89 9.52 12.12
C LYS A 148 6.69 10.15 12.83
N GLU A 149 6.39 11.42 12.56
CA GLU A 149 5.26 12.14 13.14
C GLU A 149 3.91 11.48 12.82
N ILE A 150 3.73 11.01 11.58
CA ILE A 150 2.50 10.29 11.18
C ILE A 150 2.39 8.93 11.89
N MET A 151 3.53 8.25 12.10
CA MET A 151 3.56 6.86 12.59
C MET A 151 3.52 6.75 14.13
N GLN A 152 3.87 7.82 14.86
CA GLN A 152 3.69 7.94 16.31
C GLN A 152 2.21 7.91 16.69
#